data_AF-A0A8G0PAZ1-F1
#
_entry.id   AF-A0A8G0PAZ1-F1
#
_cell.length_a   1.000
_cell.length_b   1.000
_cell.length_c   1.000
_cell.angle_alpha   90.00
_cell.angle_beta   90.00
_cell.angle_gamma   90.00
#
_symmetry.space_group_name_H-M   'P 1'
#
loop_
_entity.id
_entity.type
_entity.pdbx_description
1 polymer ?
#
loop_
_entity_poly.entity_id
_entity_poly.type
_entity_poly.pdbx_seq_one_letter_code
_entity_poly.pdbx_strand_id
1 'polypeptide(L)'
;MNNSHQNESFLMEVTHVFTREEAEASLEHILGHFRNDNHNFVTEEMAKSIELKHTKVLSKGYKSYLRMWANSVGDSRVLGLLEISTDDLDTYSWTEMVERPILELSSIKSEHTACKDAKSSLTEKDDLQFIECKFKLLQLHAMIEDQKQRASDSQLHLQIRLAELSEEVSVIKRDLESVKQQNAEIIELLKRVPVQEESEDPVLTRLRKDRESQPYHFRK
;
A
#
# COMPACT_ATOMS: atom_id res chain seq x y z
N MET A 1 -11.21 34.90 -8.24
CA MET A 1 -11.59 33.47 -8.11
C MET A 1 -10.51 32.83 -7.27
N ASN A 2 -10.82 32.53 -5.99
CA ASN A 2 -9.88 31.91 -5.07
C ASN A 2 -9.97 30.39 -5.24
N ASN A 3 -8.94 29.78 -5.84
CA ASN A 3 -8.78 28.34 -5.80
C ASN A 3 -8.13 27.98 -4.46
N SER A 4 -8.96 27.70 -3.44
CA SER A 4 -8.49 26.96 -2.28
C SER A 4 -8.37 25.48 -2.69
N HIS A 5 -7.21 25.08 -3.17
CA HIS A 5 -6.85 23.67 -3.20
C HIS A 5 -6.69 23.24 -1.74
N GLN A 6 -7.76 22.67 -1.18
CA GLN A 6 -7.66 21.86 0.02
C GLN A 6 -6.81 20.64 -0.39
N ASN A 7 -5.52 20.68 -0.05
CA ASN A 7 -4.69 19.49 -0.14
C ASN A 7 -5.25 18.51 0.89
N GLU A 8 -6.07 17.57 0.42
CA GLU A 8 -6.51 16.44 1.22
C GLU A 8 -5.27 15.62 1.60
N SER A 9 -5.14 15.32 2.89
CA SER A 9 -4.10 14.48 3.45
C SER A 9 -4.74 13.26 4.10
N PHE A 10 -4.02 12.14 4.14
CA PHE A 10 -4.44 10.97 4.90
C PHE A 10 -3.37 10.56 5.90
N LEU A 11 -3.80 10.02 7.03
CA LEU A 11 -2.91 9.48 8.06
C LEU A 11 -2.53 8.05 7.67
N MET A 12 -1.24 7.79 7.55
CA MET A 12 -0.70 6.47 7.27
C MET A 12 0.12 5.97 8.45
N GLU A 13 -0.10 4.73 8.87
CA GLU A 13 0.74 4.08 9.87
C GLU A 13 2.07 3.68 9.22
N VAL A 14 3.18 4.18 9.76
CA VAL A 14 4.54 3.82 9.32
C VAL A 14 5.22 3.09 10.46
N THR A 15 5.71 1.88 10.18
CA THR A 15 6.54 1.14 11.11
C THR A 15 8.01 1.45 10.86
N HIS A 16 8.69 1.92 11.90
CA HIS A 16 10.14 2.12 11.89
C HIS A 16 10.82 0.96 12.59
N VAL A 17 12.02 0.62 12.12
CA VAL A 17 12.93 -0.34 12.75
C VAL A 17 14.27 0.35 12.87
N PHE A 18 14.87 0.28 14.06
CA PHE A 18 16.16 0.86 14.35
C PHE A 18 17.06 -0.20 14.99
N THR A 19 18.26 -0.41 14.45
CA THR A 19 19.16 -1.48 14.89
C THR A 19 20.27 -0.98 15.80
N ARG A 20 20.93 -1.90 16.51
CA ARG A 20 22.11 -1.58 17.31
C ARG A 20 23.22 -0.93 16.47
N GLU A 21 23.48 -1.44 15.28
CA GLU A 21 24.51 -0.90 14.39
C GLU A 21 24.22 0.55 14.00
N GLU A 22 22.95 0.87 13.72
CA GLU A 22 22.52 2.23 13.42
C GLU A 22 22.66 3.17 14.63
N ALA A 23 22.35 2.67 15.83
CA ALA A 23 22.54 3.41 17.07
C ALA A 23 24.01 3.71 17.36
N GLU A 24 24.88 2.70 17.21
CA GLU A 24 26.32 2.85 17.42
C GLU A 24 26.94 3.78 16.38
N ALA A 25 26.54 3.68 15.11
CA ALA A 25 27.00 4.58 14.06
C ALA A 25 26.54 6.03 14.30
N SER A 26 25.29 6.24 14.73
CA SER A 26 24.75 7.57 15.03
C SER A 26 25.44 8.22 16.24
N LEU A 27 25.76 7.43 17.27
CA LEU A 27 26.40 7.90 18.50
C LEU A 27 27.92 7.71 18.52
N GLU A 28 28.55 7.38 17.40
CA GLU A 28 29.97 7.04 17.32
C GLU A 28 30.88 8.15 17.88
N HIS A 29 30.49 9.41 17.68
CA HIS A 29 31.20 10.58 18.22
C HIS A 29 31.19 10.63 19.76
N ILE A 30 30.20 10.03 20.44
CA ILE A 30 30.13 9.89 21.90
C ILE A 30 30.81 8.59 22.34
N LEU A 31 30.45 7.47 21.71
CA LEU A 31 30.96 6.15 22.07
C LEU A 31 32.47 6.04 21.86
N GLY A 32 33.02 6.73 20.86
CA GLY A 32 34.45 6.85 20.64
C GLY A 32 35.19 7.50 21.82
N HIS A 33 34.59 8.47 22.51
CA HIS A 33 35.18 9.04 23.74
C HIS A 33 35.15 8.02 24.88
N PHE A 34 34.06 7.28 25.06
CA PHE A 34 33.95 6.26 26.11
C PHE A 34 34.93 5.10 25.92
N ARG A 35 35.13 4.63 24.69
CA ARG A 35 36.11 3.56 24.40
C ARG A 35 37.55 3.97 24.73
N ASN A 36 37.85 5.27 24.65
CA ASN A 36 39.16 5.84 24.96
C ASN A 36 39.25 6.39 26.39
N ASP A 37 38.28 6.05 27.26
CA ASP A 37 38.20 6.49 28.66
C ASP A 37 38.14 8.02 28.86
N ASN A 38 37.76 8.75 27.81
CA ASN A 38 37.74 10.21 27.73
C ASN A 38 36.34 10.77 28.01
N HIS A 39 35.68 10.27 29.06
CA HIS A 39 34.28 10.58 29.39
C HIS A 39 34.00 12.09 29.56
N ASN A 40 34.99 12.86 30.03
CA ASN A 40 34.87 14.31 30.25
C ASN A 40 34.75 15.15 28.97
N PHE A 41 35.04 14.57 27.80
CA PHE A 41 34.93 15.26 26.51
C PHE A 41 33.53 15.17 25.89
N VAL A 42 32.65 14.34 26.46
CA VAL A 42 31.25 14.28 26.04
C VAL A 42 30.52 15.50 26.60
N THR A 43 30.14 16.39 25.70
CA THR A 43 29.43 17.64 26.03
C THR A 43 27.92 17.44 26.11
N GLU A 44 27.24 18.35 26.79
CA GLU A 44 25.77 18.35 26.86
C GLU A 44 25.11 18.48 25.47
N GLU A 45 25.70 19.27 24.57
CA GLU A 45 25.21 19.40 23.18
C GLU A 45 25.30 18.08 22.41
N MET A 46 26.39 17.33 22.56
CA MET A 46 26.49 15.98 21.98
C MET A 46 25.40 15.07 22.56
N ALA A 47 25.18 15.13 23.87
CA ALA A 47 24.19 14.32 24.54
C ALA A 47 22.77 14.57 24.04
N LYS A 48 22.44 15.78 23.55
CA LYS A 48 21.10 16.07 22.96
C LYS A 48 20.74 15.16 21.78
N SER A 49 21.73 14.63 21.07
CA SER A 49 21.50 13.65 19.99
C SER A 49 21.00 12.28 20.51
N ILE A 50 21.16 12.00 21.81
CA ILE A 50 20.72 10.76 22.42
C ILE A 50 19.20 10.78 22.61
N GLU A 51 18.51 10.09 21.72
CA GLU A 51 17.08 9.79 21.81
C GLU A 51 16.79 8.39 22.37
N LEU A 52 15.51 8.14 22.71
CA LEU A 52 15.02 6.86 23.23
C LEU A 52 15.42 5.66 22.38
N LYS A 53 15.24 5.75 21.05
CA LYS A 53 15.53 4.67 20.11
C LYS A 53 16.97 4.16 20.23
N HIS A 54 17.94 5.05 20.48
CA HIS A 54 19.32 4.65 20.71
C HIS A 54 19.46 3.89 22.02
N THR A 55 18.90 4.43 23.11
CA THR A 55 18.99 3.80 24.45
C THR A 55 18.28 2.45 24.52
N LYS A 56 17.32 2.15 23.64
CA LYS A 56 16.67 0.85 23.55
C LYS A 56 17.61 -0.26 23.06
N VAL A 57 18.43 0.03 22.05
CA VAL A 57 19.25 -0.99 21.34
C VAL A 57 20.74 -0.98 21.66
N LEU A 58 21.25 0.08 22.29
CA LEU A 58 22.65 0.12 22.73
C LEU A 58 23.00 -1.08 23.61
N SER A 59 24.23 -1.58 23.50
CA SER A 59 24.68 -2.67 24.37
C SER A 59 24.69 -2.28 25.85
N LYS A 60 24.54 -3.26 26.76
CA LYS A 60 24.63 -3.03 28.22
C LYS A 60 25.90 -2.28 28.64
N GLY A 61 27.02 -2.54 27.96
CA GLY A 61 28.29 -1.85 28.22
C GLY A 61 28.19 -0.36 27.96
N TYR A 62 27.73 0.03 26.77
CA TYR A 62 27.57 1.45 26.41
C TYR A 62 26.49 2.15 27.25
N LYS A 63 25.39 1.47 27.59
CA LYS A 63 24.40 2.01 28.54
C LYS A 63 25.01 2.29 29.91
N SER A 64 25.96 1.46 30.35
CA SER A 64 26.64 1.64 31.65
C SER A 64 27.57 2.85 31.63
N TYR A 65 28.34 3.05 30.55
CA TYR A 65 29.15 4.25 30.37
C TYR A 65 28.30 5.52 30.32
N LEU A 66 27.21 5.51 29.53
CA LEU A 66 26.26 6.61 29.48
C LEU A 66 25.65 6.92 30.85
N ARG A 67 25.28 5.89 31.62
CA ARG A 67 24.74 6.07 32.97
C ARG A 67 25.77 6.67 33.92
N MET A 68 27.02 6.23 33.86
CA MET A 68 28.11 6.78 34.67
C MET A 68 28.35 8.26 34.34
N TRP A 69 28.47 8.58 33.05
CA TRP A 69 28.63 9.95 32.57
C TRP A 69 27.44 10.82 32.99
N ALA A 70 26.21 10.39 32.72
CA ALA A 70 25.01 11.18 33.01
C ALA A 70 24.84 11.44 34.51
N ASN A 71 25.21 10.48 35.37
CA ASN A 71 25.28 10.69 36.82
C ASN A 71 26.36 11.71 37.22
N SER A 72 27.53 11.70 36.57
CA SER A 72 28.62 12.63 36.90
C SER A 72 28.32 14.09 36.50
N VAL A 73 27.58 14.30 35.41
CA VAL A 73 27.22 15.65 34.93
C VAL A 73 25.84 16.09 35.37
N GLY A 74 25.03 15.19 35.94
CA GLY A 74 23.66 15.48 36.37
C GLY A 74 22.65 15.56 35.23
N ASP A 75 22.87 14.87 34.11
CA ASP A 75 21.94 14.86 32.97
C ASP A 75 20.74 13.93 33.25
N SER A 76 19.72 14.51 33.89
CA SER A 76 18.47 13.81 34.22
C SER A 76 17.70 13.27 33.01
N ARG A 77 17.85 13.88 31.83
CA ARG A 77 17.15 13.45 30.62
C ARG A 77 17.72 12.12 30.12
N VAL A 78 19.04 12.03 29.99
CA VAL A 78 19.71 10.78 29.59
C VAL A 78 19.47 9.69 30.63
N LEU A 79 19.50 10.02 31.93
CA LEU A 79 19.16 9.07 32.99
C LEU A 79 17.73 8.54 32.84
N GLY A 80 16.75 9.40 32.59
CA GLY A 80 15.36 8.99 32.38
C GLY A 80 15.19 8.07 31.17
N LEU A 81 15.89 8.35 30.05
CA LEU A 81 15.88 7.47 28.88
C LEU A 81 16.46 6.08 29.17
N LEU A 82 17.53 6.02 29.99
CA LEU A 82 18.17 4.78 30.39
C LEU A 82 17.37 3.98 31.42
N GLU A 83 16.56 4.63 32.24
CA GLU A 83 15.67 4.00 33.21
C GLU A 83 14.54 3.23 32.52
N ILE A 84 13.97 3.80 31.46
CA ILE A 84 12.93 3.14 30.65
C ILE A 84 13.48 2.16 29.60
N SER A 85 14.81 2.04 29.50
CA SER A 85 15.48 1.22 28.49
C SER A 85 16.37 0.15 29.14
N THR A 86 15.76 -0.67 29.99
CA THR A 86 16.42 -1.76 30.73
C THR A 86 16.86 -2.93 29.84
N ASP A 87 16.14 -3.17 28.75
CA ASP A 87 16.32 -4.33 27.90
C ASP A 87 17.50 -4.15 26.95
N ASP A 88 18.22 -5.22 26.62
CA ASP A 88 19.30 -5.20 25.64
C ASP A 88 18.78 -5.80 24.34
N LEU A 89 18.14 -4.95 23.53
CA LEU A 89 17.50 -5.34 22.29
C LEU A 89 18.50 -5.20 21.14
N ASP A 90 18.48 -6.14 20.19
CA ASP A 90 19.25 -6.00 18.94
C ASP A 90 18.57 -5.01 17.99
N THR A 91 17.24 -4.93 18.04
CA THR A 91 16.41 -4.05 17.22
C THR A 91 15.27 -3.46 18.04
N TYR A 92 14.87 -2.24 17.71
CA TYR A 92 13.74 -1.54 18.30
C TYR A 92 12.81 -1.03 17.21
N SER A 93 11.52 -1.36 17.32
CA SER A 93 10.50 -0.93 16.38
C SER A 93 9.43 -0.08 17.06
N TRP A 94 8.94 0.92 16.33
CA TRP A 94 7.79 1.74 16.75
C TRP A 94 6.95 2.10 15.53
N THR A 95 5.66 2.35 15.76
CA THR A 95 4.74 2.84 14.75
C THR A 95 4.38 4.29 15.00
N GLU A 96 4.36 5.10 13.94
CA GLU A 96 3.88 6.48 13.99
C GLU A 96 2.88 6.75 12.88
N MET A 97 1.88 7.59 13.17
CA MET A 97 0.92 8.05 12.18
C MET A 97 1.52 9.28 11.48
N VAL A 98 1.88 9.11 10.21
CA VAL A 98 2.42 10.20 9.40
C VAL A 98 1.33 10.70 8.46
N GLU A 99 1.07 12.00 8.51
CA GLU A 99 0.20 12.66 7.55
C GLU A 99 0.92 12.72 6.19
N ARG A 100 0.36 12.03 5.19
CA ARG A 100 0.87 12.10 3.81
C ARG A 100 -0.10 12.91 2.95
N PRO A 101 0.40 13.88 2.17
CA PRO A 101 -0.43 14.60 1.21
C PRO A 101 -0.91 13.62 0.13
N ILE A 102 -2.17 13.75 -0.28
CA ILE A 102 -2.66 13.07 -1.47
C ILE A 102 -1.94 13.71 -2.66
N LEU A 103 -1.01 12.94 -3.26
CA LEU A 103 -0.37 13.35 -4.50
C LEU A 103 -1.42 13.28 -5.61
N GLU A 104 -2.00 14.42 -5.97
CA GLU A 104 -2.66 14.55 -7.27
C GLU A 104 -1.62 14.21 -8.34
N LEU A 105 -1.86 13.14 -9.09
CA LEU A 105 -1.07 12.74 -10.26
C LEU A 105 -1.28 13.77 -11.38
N SER A 106 -0.76 14.98 -11.17
CA SER A 106 -0.65 15.97 -12.22
C SER A 106 0.51 15.55 -13.12
N SER A 107 0.15 15.27 -14.38
CA SER A 107 1.00 14.99 -15.53
C SER A 107 2.41 15.58 -15.40
N ILE A 108 3.39 14.71 -15.16
CA ILE A 108 4.81 15.05 -15.10
C ILE A 108 5.25 15.46 -16.51
N LYS A 109 5.24 16.77 -16.80
CA LYS A 109 6.25 17.33 -17.69
C LYS A 109 7.55 17.36 -16.90
N SER A 110 8.40 16.36 -17.16
CA SER A 110 9.74 16.27 -16.60
C SER A 110 10.58 17.46 -17.08
N GLU A 111 10.90 18.37 -16.18
CA GLU A 111 12.05 19.25 -16.32
C GLU A 111 13.17 18.70 -15.44
N HIS A 112 14.01 17.85 -16.03
CA HIS A 112 15.28 17.42 -15.46
C HIS A 112 16.20 18.64 -15.32
N THR A 113 16.17 19.33 -14.19
CA THR A 113 17.26 20.24 -13.84
C THR A 113 18.43 19.38 -13.33
N ALA A 114 19.38 19.12 -14.22
CA ALA A 114 20.64 18.51 -13.86
C ALA A 114 21.31 19.38 -12.78
N CYS A 115 21.58 18.79 -11.61
CA CYS A 115 22.47 19.33 -10.61
C CYS A 115 23.89 19.37 -11.19
N LYS A 116 24.16 20.38 -12.02
CA LYS A 116 25.50 20.81 -12.40
C LYS A 116 25.85 22.02 -11.55
N ASP A 117 27.10 22.03 -11.10
CA ASP A 117 27.78 23.10 -10.38
C ASP A 117 27.69 23.04 -8.84
N ALA A 118 28.29 21.99 -8.28
CA ALA A 118 28.98 22.05 -6.99
C ALA A 118 30.49 21.86 -7.21
N LYS A 119 31.09 22.73 -8.02
CA LYS A 119 32.54 22.94 -8.10
C LYS A 119 32.84 24.42 -7.84
N SER A 120 32.50 24.90 -6.65
CA SER A 120 33.01 26.16 -6.14
C SER A 120 32.85 26.20 -4.62
N SER A 121 33.89 26.71 -3.96
CA SER A 121 34.09 26.85 -2.51
C SER A 121 34.22 25.56 -1.69
N LEU A 122 35.34 24.85 -1.90
CA LEU A 122 35.97 24.09 -0.82
C LEU A 122 36.64 25.12 0.11
N THR A 123 36.00 25.46 1.21
CA THR A 123 36.57 26.35 2.23
C THR A 123 36.19 25.82 3.61
N GLU A 124 36.97 24.84 4.09
CA GLU A 124 37.14 24.40 5.48
C GLU A 124 35.97 24.65 6.46
N LYS A 125 34.75 24.22 6.09
CA LYS A 125 33.56 24.22 6.97
C LYS A 125 32.64 23.01 6.76
N ASP A 126 33.16 21.88 6.28
CA ASP A 126 32.34 20.89 5.58
C ASP A 126 32.16 19.52 6.25
N ASP A 127 32.19 19.40 7.58
CA ASP A 127 31.72 18.15 8.21
C ASP A 127 30.19 18.11 8.33
N LEU A 128 29.54 19.24 8.65
CA LEU A 128 28.09 19.32 8.79
C LEU A 128 27.35 19.24 7.44
N GLN A 129 27.87 19.90 6.40
CA GLN A 129 27.29 19.79 5.04
C GLN A 129 27.45 18.38 4.47
N PHE A 130 28.57 17.71 4.75
CA PHE A 130 28.78 16.33 4.31
C PHE A 130 27.82 15.36 5.02
N ILE A 131 27.61 15.51 6.33
CA ILE A 131 26.62 14.73 7.09
C ILE A 131 25.20 14.99 6.58
N GLU A 132 24.85 16.25 6.31
CA GLU A 132 23.53 16.62 5.77
C GLU A 132 23.32 16.03 4.37
N CYS A 133 24.33 16.06 3.51
CA CYS A 133 24.27 15.45 2.18
C CYS A 133 24.17 13.93 2.25
N LYS A 134 24.90 13.28 3.17
CA LYS A 134 24.83 11.83 3.41
C LYS A 134 23.44 11.43 3.92
N PHE A 135 22.87 12.20 4.83
CA PHE A 135 21.52 11.97 5.36
C PHE A 135 20.45 12.16 4.27
N LYS A 136 20.56 13.19 3.43
CA LYS A 136 19.69 13.40 2.27
C LYS A 136 19.80 12.23 1.28
N LEU A 137 21.00 11.72 1.01
CA LEU A 137 21.22 10.55 0.15
C LEU A 137 20.58 9.28 0.72
N LEU A 138 20.69 9.05 2.03
CA LEU A 138 20.05 7.90 2.71
C LEU A 138 18.52 8.01 2.66
N GLN A 139 17.96 9.19 2.88
CA GLN A 139 16.52 9.42 2.71
C GLN A 139 16.07 9.16 1.27
N LEU A 140 16.83 9.64 0.29
CA LEU A 140 16.51 9.46 -1.13
C LEU A 140 16.57 7.98 -1.53
N HIS A 141 17.55 7.24 -1.01
CA HIS A 141 17.64 5.78 -1.18
C HIS A 141 16.44 5.06 -0.55
N ALA A 142 16.06 5.41 0.67
CA ALA A 142 14.90 4.84 1.35
C ALA A 142 13.59 5.12 0.57
N MET A 143 13.44 6.32 0.02
CA MET A 143 12.29 6.68 -0.84
C MET A 143 12.27 5.87 -2.15
N ILE A 144 13.43 5.60 -2.75
CA ILE A 144 13.53 4.77 -3.96
C ILE A 144 13.14 3.33 -3.66
N GLU A 145 13.63 2.75 -2.56
CA GLU A 145 13.27 1.37 -2.18
C GLU A 145 11.80 1.25 -1.81
N ASP A 146 11.24 2.23 -1.09
CA ASP A 146 9.80 2.33 -0.82
C ASP A 146 8.97 2.41 -2.11
N GLN A 147 9.41 3.18 -3.10
CA GLN A 147 8.75 3.22 -4.42
C GLN A 147 8.84 1.89 -5.16
N LYS A 148 9.97 1.18 -5.10
CA LYS A 148 10.13 -0.15 -5.72
C LYS A 148 9.18 -1.16 -5.08
N GLN A 149 9.07 -1.17 -3.76
CA GLN A 149 8.18 -2.07 -3.04
C GLN A 149 6.71 -1.80 -3.38
N ARG A 150 6.30 -0.52 -3.45
CA ARG A 150 4.94 -0.16 -3.86
C ARG A 150 4.64 -0.54 -5.31
N ALA A 151 5.64 -0.42 -6.20
CA ALA A 151 5.50 -0.88 -7.57
C ALA A 151 5.30 -2.41 -7.64
N SER A 152 6.06 -3.19 -6.86
CA SER A 152 5.89 -4.65 -6.80
C SER A 152 4.53 -5.05 -6.22
N ASP A 153 4.05 -4.37 -5.18
CA ASP A 153 2.77 -4.68 -4.55
C ASP A 153 1.59 -4.37 -5.49
N SER A 154 1.66 -3.26 -6.23
CA SER A 154 0.67 -2.93 -7.25
C SER A 154 0.66 -3.93 -8.42
N GLN A 155 1.85 -4.40 -8.82
CA GLN A 155 1.98 -5.42 -9.85
C GLN A 155 1.43 -6.77 -9.38
N LEU A 156 1.66 -7.14 -8.12
CA LEU A 156 1.09 -8.35 -7.50
C LEU A 156 -0.44 -8.27 -7.43
N HIS A 157 -0.98 -7.12 -7.01
CA HIS A 157 -2.43 -6.90 -6.95
C HIS A 157 -3.08 -7.03 -8.34
N LEU A 158 -2.46 -6.47 -9.38
CA LEU A 158 -2.91 -6.63 -10.76
C LEU A 158 -2.87 -8.08 -11.24
N GLN A 159 -1.84 -8.85 -10.87
CA GLN A 159 -1.74 -10.27 -11.22
C GLN A 159 -2.83 -11.11 -10.54
N ILE A 160 -3.11 -10.85 -9.26
CA ILE A 160 -4.22 -11.52 -8.54
C ILE A 160 -5.54 -11.18 -9.23
N ARG A 161 -5.79 -9.90 -9.54
CA ARG A 161 -7.03 -9.48 -10.19
C ARG A 161 -7.20 -10.08 -11.59
N LEU A 162 -6.12 -10.20 -12.35
CA LEU A 162 -6.13 -10.89 -13.66
C LEU A 162 -6.44 -12.38 -13.52
N ALA A 163 -5.91 -13.05 -12.49
CA ALA A 163 -6.20 -14.45 -12.23
C ALA A 163 -7.68 -14.66 -11.85
N GLU A 164 -8.24 -13.81 -10.99
CA GLU A 164 -9.66 -13.82 -10.63
C GLU A 164 -10.55 -13.63 -11.88
N LEU A 165 -10.26 -12.62 -12.69
CA LEU A 165 -10.99 -12.36 -13.95
C LEU A 165 -10.89 -13.55 -14.92
N SER A 166 -9.73 -14.20 -15.00
CA SER A 166 -9.56 -15.38 -15.85
C SER A 166 -10.40 -16.58 -15.39
N GLU A 167 -10.57 -16.76 -14.08
CA GLU A 167 -11.44 -17.81 -13.54
C GLU A 167 -12.92 -17.46 -13.79
N GLU A 168 -13.34 -16.22 -13.55
CA GLU A 168 -14.71 -15.76 -13.85
C GLU A 168 -15.07 -15.98 -15.33
N VAL A 169 -14.19 -15.62 -16.25
CA VAL A 169 -14.38 -15.85 -17.70
C VAL A 169 -14.47 -17.36 -18.01
N SER A 170 -13.68 -18.19 -17.33
CA SER A 170 -13.71 -19.64 -17.52
C SER A 170 -15.01 -20.27 -17.03
N VAL A 171 -15.55 -19.79 -15.91
CA VAL A 171 -16.88 -20.18 -15.40
C VAL A 171 -17.96 -19.78 -16.40
N ILE A 172 -17.99 -18.52 -16.83
CA ILE A 172 -18.98 -18.01 -17.79
C ILE A 172 -18.93 -18.82 -19.10
N LYS A 173 -17.74 -19.17 -19.58
CA LYS A 173 -17.58 -19.98 -20.79
C LYS A 173 -18.16 -21.39 -20.63
N ARG A 174 -17.95 -22.01 -19.47
CA ARG A 174 -18.55 -23.33 -19.15
C ARG A 174 -20.07 -23.24 -19.10
N ASP A 175 -20.61 -22.21 -18.45
CA ASP A 175 -22.05 -22.01 -18.33
C ASP A 175 -22.69 -21.76 -19.70
N LEU A 176 -22.05 -20.95 -20.54
CA LEU A 176 -22.52 -20.69 -21.91
C LEU A 176 -22.55 -21.97 -22.75
N GLU A 177 -21.55 -22.84 -22.62
CA GLU A 177 -21.53 -24.10 -23.36
C GLU A 177 -22.60 -25.08 -22.86
N SER A 178 -22.86 -25.09 -21.54
CA SER A 178 -23.98 -25.83 -20.94
C SER A 178 -25.33 -25.34 -21.49
N VAL A 179 -25.55 -24.02 -21.54
CA VAL A 179 -26.79 -23.43 -22.08
C VAL A 179 -26.94 -23.75 -23.57
N LYS A 180 -25.86 -23.71 -24.35
CA LYS A 180 -25.90 -24.12 -25.77
C LYS A 180 -26.31 -25.58 -25.93
N GLN A 181 -25.76 -26.46 -25.11
CA GLN A 181 -26.09 -27.89 -25.12
C GLN A 181 -27.58 -28.10 -24.78
N GLN A 182 -28.07 -27.47 -23.72
CA GLN A 182 -29.48 -27.52 -23.34
C GLN A 182 -30.40 -26.99 -24.46
N ASN A 183 -30.03 -25.88 -25.10
CA ASN A 183 -30.78 -25.33 -26.22
C ASN A 183 -30.80 -26.28 -27.43
N ALA A 184 -29.69 -26.97 -27.72
CA ALA A 184 -29.64 -27.96 -28.79
C ALA A 184 -30.57 -29.15 -28.51
N GLU A 185 -30.63 -29.62 -27.26
CA GLU A 185 -31.56 -30.67 -26.82
C GLU A 185 -33.02 -30.24 -26.93
N ILE A 186 -33.35 -29.02 -26.53
CA ILE A 186 -34.70 -28.45 -26.67
C ILE A 186 -35.11 -28.37 -28.15
N ILE A 187 -34.21 -27.92 -29.03
CA ILE A 187 -34.46 -27.85 -30.47
C ILE A 187 -34.75 -29.26 -31.03
N GLU A 188 -33.98 -30.27 -30.63
CA GLU A 188 -34.22 -31.65 -31.05
C GLU A 188 -35.55 -32.21 -30.52
N LEU A 189 -35.93 -31.86 -29.28
CA LEU A 189 -37.24 -32.23 -28.74
C LEU A 189 -38.38 -31.55 -29.53
N LEU A 190 -38.26 -30.27 -29.84
CA LEU A 190 -39.27 -29.53 -30.61
C LEU A 190 -39.42 -30.06 -32.04
N LYS A 191 -38.33 -30.51 -32.70
CA LYS A 191 -38.40 -31.17 -34.01
C LYS A 191 -39.11 -32.52 -33.98
N ARG A 192 -39.12 -33.20 -32.83
CA ARG A 192 -39.77 -34.51 -32.65
C ARG A 192 -41.24 -34.40 -32.26
N VAL A 193 -41.71 -33.20 -31.92
CA VAL A 193 -43.15 -32.95 -31.79
C VAL A 193 -43.73 -32.95 -33.21
N PRO A 194 -44.57 -33.93 -33.58
CA PRO A 194 -45.23 -33.87 -34.87
C PRO A 194 -46.08 -32.60 -34.89
N VAL A 195 -45.95 -31.81 -35.95
CA VAL A 195 -46.96 -30.81 -36.29
C VAL A 195 -48.27 -31.58 -36.33
N GLN A 196 -49.13 -31.34 -35.34
CA GLN A 196 -50.50 -31.78 -35.40
C GLN A 196 -51.09 -30.93 -36.52
N GLU A 197 -51.01 -31.44 -37.76
CA GLU A 197 -51.91 -30.98 -38.81
C GLU A 197 -53.30 -31.04 -38.19
N GLU A 198 -53.97 -29.89 -38.18
CA GLU A 198 -55.34 -29.76 -37.72
C GLU A 198 -56.18 -30.77 -38.51
N SER A 199 -56.34 -31.95 -37.93
CA SER A 199 -57.27 -32.97 -38.33
C SER A 199 -58.65 -32.31 -38.27
N GLU A 200 -59.21 -32.00 -39.44
CA GLU A 200 -60.59 -31.55 -39.58
C GLU A 200 -61.50 -32.53 -38.83
N ASP A 201 -61.97 -32.10 -37.66
CA ASP A 201 -62.85 -32.87 -36.80
C ASP A 201 -64.24 -32.94 -37.48
N PRO A 202 -64.77 -34.14 -37.86
CA PRO A 202 -66.02 -34.27 -38.61
C PRO A 202 -67.27 -33.87 -37.81
N VAL A 203 -67.09 -33.46 -36.55
CA VAL A 203 -68.17 -32.97 -35.67
C VAL A 203 -68.55 -31.52 -35.98
N LEU A 204 -67.61 -30.69 -36.45
CA LEU A 204 -67.88 -29.27 -36.77
C LEU A 204 -68.57 -29.05 -38.12
N THR A 205 -68.50 -30.02 -39.04
CA THR A 205 -69.19 -29.94 -40.35
C THR A 205 -70.70 -30.21 -40.26
N ARG A 206 -71.18 -30.89 -39.21
CA ARG A 206 -72.63 -31.11 -39.02
C ARG A 206 -73.37 -29.85 -38.52
N LEU A 207 -72.71 -29.03 -37.71
CA LEU A 207 -73.31 -27.79 -37.18
C LEU A 207 -73.43 -26.66 -38.21
N ARG A 208 -72.67 -26.71 -39.32
CA ARG A 208 -72.77 -25.73 -40.42
C ARG A 208 -73.90 -26.04 -41.41
N LYS A 209 -74.33 -27.29 -41.54
CA LYS A 209 -75.34 -27.67 -42.55
C LYS A 209 -76.78 -27.33 -42.14
N ASP A 210 -77.06 -27.28 -40.85
CA ASP A 210 -78.40 -26.97 -40.33
C ASP A 210 -78.69 -25.46 -40.25
N ARG A 211 -77.70 -24.61 -40.49
CA ARG A 211 -77.85 -23.14 -40.42
C ARG A 211 -78.21 -22.47 -41.75
N GLU A 212 -78.12 -23.19 -42.87
CA GLU A 212 -78.39 -22.65 -44.21
C GLU A 212 -79.80 -22.98 -44.75
N SER A 213 -80.66 -23.65 -43.97
CA SER A 213 -81.94 -24.17 -44.47
C SER A 213 -83.16 -23.77 -43.63
N GLN A 214 -83.31 -22.47 -43.31
CA GLN A 214 -84.61 -21.91 -42.94
C GLN A 214 -84.94 -20.63 -43.74
N PRO A 215 -86.05 -20.61 -44.51
CA PRO A 215 -86.48 -19.44 -45.25
C PRO A 215 -87.18 -18.46 -44.31
N TYR A 216 -86.71 -17.21 -44.30
CA TYR A 216 -87.40 -16.11 -43.64
C TYR A 216 -88.73 -15.82 -44.35
N HIS A 217 -89.83 -16.22 -43.74
CA HIS A 217 -91.17 -15.79 -44.15
C HIS A 217 -91.42 -14.36 -43.64
N PHE A 218 -91.55 -13.42 -44.58
CA PHE A 218 -92.15 -12.10 -44.34
C PHE A 218 -93.62 -12.25 -43.92
N ARG A 219 -94.05 -11.47 -42.93
CA ARG A 219 -95.45 -11.04 -42.82
C ARG A 219 -95.55 -9.52 -42.75
N LYS A 220 -96.57 -9.06 -43.48
CA LYS A 220 -96.89 -7.73 -43.97
C LYS A 220 -97.16 -6.69 -42.88
#